data_AF-A0A7J6Q4S0-F1
#
_entry.id   AF-A0A7J6Q4S0-F1
#
_cell.length_a   1.000
_cell.length_b   1.000
_cell.length_c   1.000
_cell.angle_alpha   90.00
_cell.angle_beta   90.00
_cell.angle_gamma   90.00
#
_symmetry.space_group_name_H-M   'P 1'
#
loop_
_entity.id
_entity.type
_entity.pdbx_description
1 polymer ?
#
loop_
_entity_poly.entity_id
_entity_poly.type
_entity_poly.pdbx_seq_one_letter_code
_entity_poly.pdbx_strand_id
1 'polypeptide(L)'
;MPNEFMQFTDLATEQRHPIRLYCRYVDQVHILFRFTDEEAKDLIQRFLTENPDPNNENIVGYNNKKCWPRDCRMRRIKHDVNLGRAVFWEIQNRLPRSLATMDWDTSFVSVFSKDNPNLLFNMCGFEVRILPKIRQQMTLDAGGLGSTGHGEACWRLQNERNKELTATAYLRVDDDGMKKFENRVRQVLMASGSVTFTKIANKWNTCLIGR
;
A
#
# COMPACT_ATOMS: atom_id res chain seq x y z
N MET A 1 -29.57 -3.20 11.19
CA MET A 1 -29.33 -2.45 9.94
C MET A 1 -27.89 -2.71 9.54
N PRO A 2 -27.57 -3.05 8.28
CA PRO A 2 -26.19 -3.32 7.87
C PRO A 2 -25.35 -2.04 7.91
N ASN A 3 -24.07 -2.17 8.25
CA ASN A 3 -23.12 -1.04 8.22
C ASN A 3 -22.73 -0.73 6.77
N GLU A 4 -22.43 0.54 6.48
CA GLU A 4 -21.80 0.93 5.22
C GLU A 4 -20.30 0.58 5.21
N PHE A 5 -19.67 0.76 4.06
CA PHE A 5 -18.24 0.52 3.89
C PHE A 5 -17.40 1.38 4.85
N MET A 6 -16.45 0.73 5.55
CA MET A 6 -15.58 1.33 6.57
C MET A 6 -16.32 1.97 7.76
N GLN A 7 -17.54 1.53 8.07
CA GLN A 7 -18.28 1.96 9.25
C GLN A 7 -18.45 0.82 10.27
N PHE A 8 -18.35 1.18 11.54
CA PHE A 8 -18.64 0.32 12.68
C PHE A 8 -19.86 0.84 13.43
N THR A 9 -20.52 -0.04 14.19
CA THR A 9 -21.64 0.35 15.05
C THR A 9 -21.21 1.29 16.16
N ASP A 10 -20.00 1.08 16.69
CA ASP A 10 -19.45 1.79 17.84
C ASP A 10 -17.93 1.59 17.92
N LEU A 11 -17.28 2.45 18.72
CA LEU A 11 -15.84 2.47 18.91
C LEU A 11 -15.31 1.21 19.63
N ALA A 12 -16.09 0.61 20.54
CA ALA A 12 -15.65 -0.57 21.26
C ALA A 12 -15.59 -1.79 20.32
N THR A 13 -16.56 -1.92 19.41
CA THR A 13 -16.54 -2.94 18.35
C THR A 13 -15.36 -2.76 17.40
N GLU A 14 -15.06 -1.53 16.99
CA GLU A 14 -13.87 -1.23 16.19
C GLU A 14 -12.58 -1.64 16.92
N GLN A 15 -12.50 -1.37 18.23
CA GLN A 15 -11.30 -1.57 19.05
C GLN A 15 -11.04 -3.00 19.52
N ARG A 16 -12.05 -3.87 19.48
CA ARG A 16 -11.98 -5.23 20.01
C ARG A 16 -11.00 -6.16 19.25
N HIS A 17 -10.63 -5.85 18.00
CA HIS A 17 -9.81 -6.73 17.17
C HIS A 17 -8.71 -5.96 16.43
N PRO A 18 -7.53 -6.56 16.15
CA PRO A 18 -6.46 -5.88 15.40
C PRO A 18 -6.83 -5.50 13.96
N ILE A 19 -7.62 -6.32 13.25
CA ILE A 19 -8.12 -6.00 11.90
C ILE A 19 -9.15 -4.86 12.00
N ARG A 20 -8.84 -3.72 11.37
CA ARG A 20 -9.68 -2.51 11.37
C ARG A 20 -10.41 -2.27 10.08
N LEU A 21 -9.78 -2.54 8.95
CA LEU A 21 -10.40 -2.35 7.66
C LEU A 21 -10.09 -3.58 6.80
N TYR A 22 -11.08 -3.99 6.02
CA TYR A 22 -10.96 -5.08 5.05
C TYR A 22 -11.65 -4.66 3.76
N CYS A 23 -10.97 -4.83 2.64
CA CYS A 23 -11.54 -4.66 1.32
C CYS A 23 -11.01 -5.77 0.42
N ARG A 24 -11.90 -6.32 -0.42
CA ARG A 24 -11.54 -7.26 -1.47
C ARG A 24 -12.03 -6.71 -2.80
N TYR A 25 -11.10 -6.51 -3.73
CA TYR A 25 -11.39 -6.12 -5.10
C TYR A 25 -11.04 -7.28 -6.03
N VAL A 26 -12.06 -8.06 -6.41
CA VAL A 26 -11.90 -9.30 -7.20
C VAL A 26 -10.96 -10.30 -6.50
N ASP A 27 -9.71 -10.38 -6.92
CA ASP A 27 -8.64 -11.24 -6.41
C ASP A 27 -7.67 -10.51 -5.47
N GLN A 28 -7.73 -9.18 -5.40
CA GLN A 28 -6.87 -8.37 -4.53
C GLN A 28 -7.50 -8.18 -3.15
N VAL A 29 -6.72 -8.40 -2.11
CA VAL A 29 -7.14 -8.26 -0.71
C VAL A 29 -6.33 -7.15 -0.04
N HIS A 30 -7.03 -6.21 0.61
CA HIS A 30 -6.44 -5.12 1.36
C HIS A 30 -6.93 -5.21 2.82
N ILE A 31 -6.00 -5.29 3.75
CA ILE A 31 -6.29 -5.42 5.18
C ILE A 31 -5.47 -4.38 5.95
N LEU A 32 -6.14 -3.60 6.81
CA LEU A 32 -5.47 -2.69 7.74
C LEU A 32 -5.51 -3.28 9.15
N PHE A 33 -4.33 -3.41 9.75
CA PHE A 33 -4.17 -3.83 11.13
C PHE A 33 -3.78 -2.67 12.04
N ARG A 34 -4.28 -2.70 13.26
CA ARG A 34 -3.86 -1.83 14.36
C ARG A 34 -3.53 -2.70 15.57
N PHE A 35 -2.25 -2.94 15.76
CA PHE A 35 -1.73 -3.66 16.92
C PHE A 35 -1.37 -2.72 18.06
N THR A 36 -1.53 -3.20 19.28
CA THR A 36 -0.83 -2.72 20.46
C THR A 36 0.61 -3.25 20.50
N ASP A 37 1.46 -2.70 21.38
CA ASP A 37 2.84 -3.15 21.54
C ASP A 37 2.91 -4.62 22.02
N GLU A 38 1.99 -5.03 22.89
CA GLU A 38 1.89 -6.40 23.39
C GLU A 38 1.48 -7.39 22.31
N GLU A 39 0.41 -7.08 21.55
CA GLU A 39 -0.06 -7.93 20.45
C GLU A 39 1.00 -8.08 19.34
N ALA A 40 1.69 -6.98 19.00
CA ALA A 40 2.75 -7.00 18.00
C ALA A 40 3.93 -7.88 18.45
N LYS A 41 4.35 -7.79 19.72
CA LYS A 41 5.41 -8.62 20.28
C LYS A 41 5.02 -10.10 20.30
N ASP A 42 3.82 -10.42 20.77
CA ASP A 42 3.32 -11.79 20.80
C ASP A 42 3.28 -12.42 19.40
N LEU A 43 2.74 -11.68 18.41
CA LEU A 43 2.66 -12.16 17.03
C LEU A 43 4.06 -12.40 16.43
N ILE A 44 5.01 -11.47 16.64
CA ILE A 44 6.40 -11.63 16.21
C ILE A 44 7.04 -12.85 16.89
N GLN A 45 6.81 -13.04 18.19
CA GLN A 45 7.38 -14.15 18.95
C GLN A 45 6.87 -15.50 18.45
N ARG A 46 5.57 -15.62 18.19
CA ARG A 46 4.98 -16.83 17.58
C ARG A 46 5.58 -17.11 16.21
N PHE A 47 5.66 -16.09 15.35
CA PHE A 47 6.27 -16.21 14.03
C PHE A 47 7.74 -16.68 14.09
N LEU A 48 8.56 -16.09 14.96
CA LEU A 48 9.98 -16.44 15.09
C LEU A 48 10.22 -17.78 15.78
N THR A 49 9.24 -18.29 16.54
CA THR A 49 9.29 -19.63 17.14
C THR A 49 9.13 -20.70 16.05
N GLU A 50 8.22 -20.47 15.11
CA GLU A 50 8.01 -21.39 13.97
C GLU A 50 9.02 -21.18 12.84
N ASN A 51 9.51 -19.96 12.67
CA ASN A 51 10.47 -19.58 11.62
C ASN A 51 11.67 -18.86 12.25
N PRO A 52 12.62 -19.60 12.89
CA PRO A 52 13.80 -18.99 13.50
C PRO A 52 14.67 -18.26 12.47
N ASP A 53 15.06 -17.02 12.78
CA ASP A 53 15.94 -16.20 11.94
C ASP A 53 17.20 -15.76 12.72
N PRO A 54 18.21 -16.64 12.86
CA PRO A 54 19.43 -16.33 13.60
C PRO A 54 20.33 -15.32 12.87
N ASN A 55 20.25 -15.24 11.54
CA ASN A 55 21.14 -14.45 10.70
C ASN A 55 20.55 -13.06 10.31
N ASN A 56 19.33 -12.74 10.74
CA ASN A 56 18.58 -11.55 10.32
C ASN A 56 18.27 -11.50 8.81
N GLU A 57 18.05 -12.66 8.22
CA GLU A 57 17.73 -12.83 6.80
C GLU A 57 16.33 -12.30 6.46
N ASN A 58 15.42 -12.12 7.43
CA ASN A 58 14.07 -11.59 7.18
C ASN A 58 14.05 -10.20 6.53
N ILE A 59 15.12 -9.41 6.75
CA ILE A 59 15.32 -8.08 6.14
C ILE A 59 15.63 -8.21 4.65
N VAL A 60 16.31 -9.29 4.26
CA VAL A 60 16.61 -9.63 2.88
C VAL A 60 15.31 -10.10 2.20
N GLY A 61 15.08 -9.67 0.96
CA GLY A 61 13.86 -10.03 0.23
C GLY A 61 12.57 -9.35 0.73
N TYR A 62 12.63 -8.38 1.64
CA TYR A 62 11.45 -7.60 2.01
C TYR A 62 11.07 -6.61 0.90
N ASN A 63 9.92 -6.82 0.26
CA ASN A 63 9.43 -6.01 -0.86
C ASN A 63 9.22 -4.54 -0.45
N ASN A 64 9.61 -3.62 -1.31
CA ASN A 64 9.45 -2.19 -1.07
C ASN A 64 9.15 -1.43 -2.36
N LYS A 65 8.35 -0.37 -2.25
CA LYS A 65 7.87 0.43 -3.38
C LYS A 65 8.99 1.35 -3.90
N LYS A 66 9.71 0.90 -4.92
CA LYS A 66 10.83 1.63 -5.53
C LYS A 66 10.39 2.90 -6.28
N CYS A 67 9.11 3.04 -6.59
CA CYS A 67 8.55 4.25 -7.20
C CYS A 67 8.76 5.49 -6.31
N TRP A 68 8.72 5.36 -4.99
CA TRP A 68 8.93 6.47 -4.05
C TRP A 68 10.42 6.81 -3.85
N PRO A 69 10.79 8.06 -3.51
CA PRO A 69 12.14 8.41 -3.05
C PRO A 69 12.57 7.62 -1.80
N ARG A 70 13.88 7.45 -1.57
CA ARG A 70 14.41 6.56 -0.51
C ARG A 70 13.94 6.93 0.91
N ASP A 71 13.88 8.23 1.19
CA ASP A 71 13.38 8.84 2.44
C ASP A 71 11.86 8.64 2.65
N CYS A 72 11.13 8.47 1.55
CA CYS A 72 9.67 8.32 1.54
C CYS A 72 9.21 6.85 1.63
N ARG A 73 10.12 5.89 1.44
CA ARG A 73 9.86 4.45 1.51
C ARG A 73 9.77 3.98 2.96
N MET A 74 9.22 2.78 3.16
CA MET A 74 9.32 2.08 4.42
C MET A 74 10.80 1.75 4.71
N ARG A 75 11.30 2.20 5.85
CA ARG A 75 12.60 1.85 6.42
C ARG A 75 12.55 0.40 6.92
N ARG A 76 13.57 -0.38 6.59
CA ARG A 76 13.66 -1.80 6.95
C ARG A 76 14.30 -1.98 8.32
N ILE A 77 13.50 -1.83 9.36
CA ILE A 77 13.93 -2.03 10.75
C ILE A 77 13.50 -3.42 11.19
N LYS A 78 14.37 -4.13 11.93
CA LYS A 78 14.15 -5.53 12.32
C LYS A 78 12.76 -5.78 12.91
N HIS A 79 12.32 -4.93 13.85
CA HIS A 79 10.99 -5.04 14.46
C HIS A 79 9.87 -4.94 13.43
N ASP A 80 9.87 -3.90 12.59
CA ASP A 80 8.82 -3.66 11.59
C ASP A 80 8.81 -4.70 10.47
N VAL A 81 10.00 -5.17 10.05
CA VAL A 81 10.16 -6.24 9.06
C VAL A 81 9.58 -7.55 9.61
N ASN A 82 9.93 -7.91 10.85
CA ASN A 82 9.41 -9.11 11.49
C ASN A 82 7.90 -9.01 11.70
N LEU A 83 7.37 -7.84 12.08
CA LEU A 83 5.93 -7.64 12.20
C LEU A 83 5.23 -7.86 10.85
N GLY A 84 5.75 -7.27 9.77
CA GLY A 84 5.18 -7.43 8.43
C GLY A 84 5.19 -8.88 7.94
N ARG A 85 6.29 -9.60 8.19
CA ARG A 85 6.41 -11.05 7.89
C ARG A 85 5.44 -11.88 8.73
N ALA A 86 5.36 -11.60 10.03
CA ALA A 86 4.50 -12.33 10.96
C ALA A 86 3.01 -12.15 10.63
N VAL A 87 2.58 -10.94 10.28
CA VAL A 87 1.21 -10.66 9.83
C VAL A 87 0.90 -11.43 8.54
N PHE A 88 1.80 -11.41 7.56
CA PHE A 88 1.61 -12.14 6.32
C PHE A 88 1.52 -13.66 6.57
N TRP A 89 2.44 -14.19 7.38
CA TRP A 89 2.45 -15.60 7.77
C TRP A 89 1.16 -16.02 8.47
N GLU A 90 0.64 -15.20 9.40
CA GLU A 90 -0.62 -15.47 10.09
C GLU A 90 -1.80 -15.52 9.10
N ILE A 91 -1.89 -14.56 8.18
CA ILE A 91 -2.97 -14.53 7.19
C ILE A 91 -2.84 -15.66 6.17
N GLN A 92 -1.63 -16.01 5.75
CA GLN A 92 -1.37 -17.12 4.86
C GLN A 92 -1.82 -18.45 5.47
N ASN A 93 -1.58 -18.66 6.77
CA ASN A 93 -1.97 -19.89 7.46
C ASN A 93 -3.48 -20.03 7.70
N ARG A 94 -4.25 -18.94 7.60
CA ARG A 94 -5.72 -19.00 7.65
C ARG A 94 -6.33 -19.55 6.36
N LEU A 95 -5.56 -19.67 5.28
CA LEU A 95 -6.03 -20.15 3.98
C LEU A 95 -5.52 -21.57 3.71
N PRO A 96 -6.43 -22.56 3.57
CA PRO A 96 -6.06 -23.88 3.08
C PRO A 96 -5.50 -23.77 1.66
N ARG A 97 -4.29 -24.33 1.45
CA ARG A 97 -3.60 -24.30 0.14
C ARG A 97 -4.38 -24.97 -1.00
N SER A 98 -5.38 -25.80 -0.68
CA SER A 98 -6.28 -26.42 -1.67
C SER A 98 -7.27 -25.44 -2.29
N LEU A 99 -7.52 -24.29 -1.65
CA LEU A 99 -8.47 -23.28 -2.13
C LEU A 99 -7.76 -22.14 -2.83
N ALA A 100 -6.77 -21.53 -2.15
CA ALA A 100 -6.00 -20.41 -2.66
C ALA A 100 -4.67 -20.32 -1.93
N THR A 101 -3.69 -19.69 -2.58
CA THR A 101 -2.36 -19.45 -2.00
C THR A 101 -2.06 -17.97 -2.09
N MET A 102 -1.52 -17.40 -1.00
CA MET A 102 -0.92 -16.07 -1.01
C MET A 102 0.59 -16.23 -1.10
N ASP A 103 1.20 -15.55 -2.07
CA ASP A 103 2.64 -15.54 -2.26
C ASP A 103 3.22 -14.21 -1.78
N TRP A 104 4.37 -14.28 -1.11
CA TRP A 104 5.05 -13.09 -0.60
C TRP A 104 5.57 -12.22 -1.73
N ASP A 105 6.08 -12.83 -2.80
CA ASP A 105 6.75 -12.10 -3.88
C ASP A 105 5.81 -11.17 -4.66
N THR A 106 4.52 -11.51 -4.69
CA THR A 106 3.45 -10.69 -5.29
C THR A 106 2.72 -9.81 -4.28
N SER A 107 3.05 -9.95 -2.99
CA SER A 107 2.43 -9.21 -1.89
C SER A 107 3.29 -8.05 -1.41
N PHE A 108 2.63 -7.08 -0.76
CA PHE A 108 3.30 -5.94 -0.14
C PHE A 108 2.69 -5.65 1.23
N VAL A 109 3.54 -5.55 2.25
CA VAL A 109 3.13 -5.18 3.61
C VAL A 109 3.90 -3.93 4.02
N SER A 110 3.16 -2.87 4.38
CA SER A 110 3.73 -1.62 4.91
C SER A 110 3.40 -1.50 6.39
N VAL A 111 4.42 -1.18 7.19
CA VAL A 111 4.27 -0.96 8.63
C VAL A 111 4.49 0.52 8.93
N PHE A 112 3.46 1.17 9.48
CA PHE A 112 3.57 2.49 10.08
C PHE A 112 3.91 2.32 11.57
N SER A 113 5.05 2.88 11.99
CA SER A 113 5.61 2.67 13.32
C SER A 113 6.24 3.95 13.88
N LYS A 114 6.85 3.87 15.07
CA LYS A 114 7.63 4.98 15.64
C LYS A 114 8.81 5.40 14.75
N ASP A 115 9.34 4.49 13.94
CA ASP A 115 10.49 4.74 13.07
C ASP A 115 10.10 4.93 11.59
N ASN A 116 8.90 4.46 11.22
CA ASN A 116 8.33 4.57 9.87
C ASN A 116 7.16 5.57 9.84
N PRO A 117 7.37 6.81 9.33
CA PRO A 117 6.35 7.86 9.36
C PRO A 117 5.32 7.77 8.23
N ASN A 118 5.58 6.97 7.19
CA ASN A 118 4.72 6.84 6.02
C ASN A 118 3.97 5.50 6.07
N LEU A 119 2.70 5.50 5.66
CA LEU A 119 1.96 4.28 5.34
C LEU A 119 1.82 4.18 3.82
N LEU A 120 2.26 3.06 3.25
CA LEU A 120 2.29 2.85 1.80
C LEU A 120 1.30 1.73 1.43
N PHE A 121 0.56 1.91 0.35
CA PHE A 121 -0.25 0.86 -0.26
C PHE A 121 -0.51 1.19 -1.72
N ASN A 122 -0.96 0.20 -2.50
CA ASN A 122 -1.51 0.43 -3.83
C ASN A 122 -2.93 -0.13 -3.92
N MET A 123 -3.78 0.55 -4.69
CA MET A 123 -5.16 0.14 -4.92
C MET A 123 -5.63 0.69 -6.26
N CYS A 124 -6.33 -0.13 -7.05
CA CYS A 124 -6.92 0.26 -8.33
C CYS A 124 -5.95 0.96 -9.32
N GLY A 125 -4.67 0.55 -9.35
CA GLY A 125 -3.65 1.13 -10.24
C GLY A 125 -3.03 2.44 -9.75
N PHE A 126 -3.31 2.85 -8.51
CA PHE A 126 -2.66 3.97 -7.85
C PHE A 126 -1.77 3.50 -6.71
N GLU A 127 -0.58 4.07 -6.63
CA GLU A 127 0.34 4.00 -5.50
C GLU A 127 0.04 5.18 -4.57
N VAL A 128 -0.23 4.88 -3.30
CA VAL A 128 -0.64 5.87 -2.31
C VAL A 128 0.32 5.86 -1.13
N ARG A 129 0.76 7.06 -0.74
CA ARG A 129 1.54 7.29 0.46
C ARG A 129 0.80 8.23 1.39
N ILE A 130 0.40 7.76 2.56
CA ILE A 130 -0.22 8.58 3.60
C ILE A 130 0.85 9.02 4.60
N LEU A 131 0.93 10.34 4.82
CA LEU A 131 1.78 10.97 5.82
C LEU A 131 0.92 11.79 6.80
N PRO A 132 0.80 11.35 8.07
CA PRO A 132 0.13 12.13 9.09
C PRO A 132 0.84 13.46 9.37
N LYS A 133 0.07 14.53 9.59
CA LYS A 133 0.59 15.89 9.86
C LYS A 133 1.52 15.92 11.07
N ILE A 134 1.18 15.16 12.11
CA ILE A 134 1.99 15.02 13.34
C ILE A 134 3.40 14.45 13.10
N ARG A 135 3.65 13.82 11.94
CA ARG A 135 4.95 13.24 11.58
C ARG A 135 5.70 14.06 10.53
N GLN A 136 5.10 15.12 9.99
CA GLN A 136 5.70 15.94 8.93
C GLN A 136 7.00 16.63 9.38
N GLN A 137 7.08 17.03 10.65
CA GLN A 137 8.27 17.69 11.20
C GLN A 137 9.48 16.74 11.22
N MET A 138 9.28 15.48 11.61
CA MET A 138 10.33 14.45 11.56
C MET A 138 10.85 14.17 10.14
N THR A 139 10.03 14.37 9.10
CA THR A 139 10.46 14.21 7.70
C THR A 139 11.22 15.42 7.16
N LEU A 140 11.01 16.62 7.71
CA LEU A 140 11.74 17.83 7.36
C LEU A 140 13.15 17.82 7.98
N ASP A 141 13.27 17.41 9.24
CA ASP A 141 14.54 17.40 9.99
C ASP A 141 15.52 16.33 9.46
N ALA A 142 15.01 15.26 8.85
CA ALA A 142 15.81 14.17 8.28
C ALA A 142 16.33 14.45 6.85
N GLY A 143 16.24 15.70 6.36
CA GLY A 143 16.62 16.07 5.00
C GLY A 143 15.75 15.44 3.91
N GLY A 144 14.61 14.87 4.28
CA GLY A 144 13.64 14.34 3.33
C GLY A 144 12.88 15.47 2.65
N LEU A 145 12.34 15.23 1.46
CA LEU A 145 11.43 16.18 0.78
C LEU A 145 10.07 16.22 1.52
N GLY A 146 10.07 16.61 2.79
CA GLY A 146 8.91 16.66 3.67
C GLY A 146 7.83 17.67 3.25
N SER A 147 8.05 18.45 2.19
CA SER A 147 7.15 19.54 1.81
C SER A 147 7.23 20.03 0.37
N THR A 148 8.13 19.53 -0.50
CA THR A 148 8.30 20.15 -1.84
C THR A 148 7.15 19.88 -2.82
N GLY A 149 6.23 18.99 -2.47
CA GLY A 149 5.03 18.75 -3.25
C GLY A 149 3.91 19.73 -2.89
N HIS A 150 4.07 21.03 -3.12
CA HIS A 150 2.94 21.91 -3.47
C HIS A 150 2.38 21.57 -4.87
N GLY A 151 2.41 20.30 -5.25
CA GLY A 151 1.92 19.80 -6.52
C GLY A 151 0.46 19.39 -6.40
N GLU A 152 -0.29 19.56 -7.48
CA GLU A 152 -1.71 19.23 -7.62
C GLU A 152 -2.05 17.76 -7.29
N ALA A 153 -1.04 16.87 -7.23
CA ALA A 153 -1.18 15.43 -6.97
C ALA A 153 -1.14 15.03 -5.49
N CYS A 154 -1.85 15.77 -4.61
CA CYS A 154 -2.01 15.40 -3.21
C CYS A 154 -3.45 15.58 -2.70
N TRP A 155 -3.93 14.61 -1.92
CA TRP A 155 -5.19 14.71 -1.20
C TRP A 155 -4.94 15.08 0.25
N ARG A 156 -5.65 16.09 0.74
CA ARG A 156 -5.62 16.49 2.15
C ARG A 156 -6.76 15.78 2.86
N LEU A 157 -6.42 14.86 3.75
CA LEU A 157 -7.37 14.03 4.46
C LEU A 157 -7.88 14.79 5.70
N GLN A 158 -9.19 15.02 5.72
CA GLN A 158 -9.90 15.67 6.83
C GLN A 158 -10.42 14.61 7.80
N ASN A 159 -10.27 14.85 9.10
CA ASN A 159 -10.89 14.02 10.12
C ASN A 159 -12.36 14.41 10.26
N GLU A 160 -13.23 13.41 10.20
CA GLU A 160 -14.68 13.60 10.19
C GLU A 160 -15.22 14.26 11.46
N ARG A 161 -14.59 14.03 12.62
CA ARG A 161 -15.08 14.51 13.92
C ARG A 161 -14.72 15.97 14.20
N ASN A 162 -13.46 16.34 14.01
CA ASN A 162 -12.97 17.69 14.33
C ASN A 162 -12.82 18.59 13.09
N LYS A 163 -13.06 18.05 11.89
CA LYS A 163 -12.93 18.75 10.60
C LYS A 163 -11.53 19.31 10.34
N GLU A 164 -10.50 18.84 11.04
CA GLU A 164 -9.13 19.24 10.82
C GLU A 164 -8.45 18.39 9.75
N LEU A 165 -7.51 18.98 9.01
CA LEU A 165 -6.64 18.26 8.09
C LEU A 165 -5.55 17.53 8.88
N THR A 166 -5.68 16.20 8.97
CA THR A 166 -4.83 15.37 9.85
C THR A 166 -3.75 14.60 9.10
N ALA A 167 -3.92 14.36 7.81
CA ALA A 167 -2.94 13.64 6.99
C ALA A 167 -2.96 14.13 5.54
N THR A 168 -1.86 13.88 4.82
CA THR A 168 -1.76 14.09 3.38
C THR A 168 -1.52 12.76 2.70
N ALA A 169 -2.31 12.45 1.68
CA ALA A 169 -2.10 11.32 0.79
C ALA A 169 -1.48 11.79 -0.52
N TYR A 170 -0.30 11.27 -0.84
CA TYR A 170 0.39 11.50 -2.11
C TYR A 170 0.05 10.37 -3.06
N LEU A 171 -0.22 10.71 -4.31
CA LEU A 171 -0.68 9.77 -5.32
C LEU A 171 0.33 9.67 -6.46
N ARG A 172 0.51 8.45 -6.96
CA ARG A 172 1.22 8.16 -8.20
C ARG A 172 0.49 7.05 -8.95
N VAL A 173 0.69 7.01 -10.27
CA VAL A 173 0.25 5.87 -11.07
C VAL A 173 1.18 4.69 -10.77
N ASP A 174 0.61 3.49 -10.63
CA ASP A 174 1.36 2.25 -10.43
C ASP A 174 2.19 1.90 -11.69
N ASP A 175 3.37 1.32 -11.49
CA ASP A 175 4.32 0.98 -12.56
C ASP A 175 3.69 -0.02 -13.54
N ASP A 176 2.87 -0.95 -13.04
CA ASP A 176 2.15 -1.90 -13.89
C ASP A 176 1.04 -1.25 -14.70
N GLY A 177 0.39 -0.21 -14.16
CA GLY A 177 -0.56 0.62 -14.89
C GLY A 177 0.13 1.35 -16.05
N MET A 178 1.29 1.93 -15.81
CA MET A 178 2.11 2.59 -16.84
C MET A 178 2.54 1.60 -17.93
N LYS A 179 3.02 0.41 -17.57
CA LYS A 179 3.41 -0.63 -18.55
C LYS A 179 2.23 -1.12 -19.39
N LYS A 180 1.04 -1.29 -18.78
CA LYS A 180 -0.18 -1.65 -19.52
C LYS A 180 -0.54 -0.60 -20.56
N PHE A 181 -0.44 0.69 -20.19
CA PHE A 181 -0.64 1.79 -21.13
C PHE A 181 0.40 1.77 -22.26
N GLU A 182 1.69 1.63 -21.95
CA GLU A 182 2.75 1.53 -22.96
C GLU A 182 2.51 0.36 -23.94
N ASN A 183 2.20 -0.83 -23.41
CA ASN A 183 1.90 -2.01 -24.22
C ASN A 183 0.67 -1.80 -25.11
N ARG A 184 -0.35 -1.08 -24.62
CA ARG A 184 -1.53 -0.73 -25.41
C ARG A 184 -1.18 0.20 -26.56
N VAL A 185 -0.34 1.21 -26.33
CA VAL A 185 0.17 2.10 -27.38
C VAL A 185 0.99 1.32 -28.40
N ARG A 186 1.86 0.41 -27.97
CA ARG A 186 2.63 -0.48 -28.85
C ARG A 186 1.71 -1.30 -29.76
N GLN A 187 0.63 -1.85 -29.22
CA GLN A 187 -0.38 -2.58 -29.99
C GLN A 187 -1.06 -1.69 -31.04
N VAL A 188 -1.39 -0.44 -30.71
CA VAL A 188 -1.96 0.52 -31.67
C VAL A 188 -1.00 0.74 -32.84
N LEU A 189 0.29 0.92 -32.57
CA LEU A 189 1.30 1.13 -33.60
C LEU A 189 1.50 -0.11 -34.48
N MET A 190 1.63 -1.29 -33.88
CA MET A 190 1.81 -2.56 -34.61
C MET A 190 0.60 -2.91 -35.50
N ALA A 191 -0.61 -2.58 -35.07
CA ALA A 191 -1.84 -2.82 -35.83
C ALA A 191 -2.12 -1.78 -36.92
N SER A 192 -1.23 -0.80 -37.12
CA SER A 192 -1.46 0.36 -38.01
C SER A 192 -0.74 0.27 -39.36
N GLY A 193 -0.59 -0.92 -39.93
CA GLY A 193 0.18 -1.13 -41.16
C GLY A 193 -0.29 -0.40 -42.43
N SER A 194 -1.62 -0.29 -42.66
CA SER A 194 -2.19 0.36 -43.87
C SER A 194 -3.45 1.16 -43.55
N VAL A 195 -3.55 1.68 -42.33
CA VAL A 195 -4.71 2.46 -41.86
C VAL A 195 -4.48 3.96 -42.06
N THR A 196 -5.56 4.73 -42.21
CA THR A 196 -5.47 6.20 -42.33
C THR A 196 -4.96 6.83 -41.04
N PHE A 197 -4.24 7.95 -41.14
CA PHE A 197 -3.72 8.68 -39.97
C PHE A 197 -4.82 9.05 -38.96
N THR A 198 -6.02 9.40 -39.45
CA THR A 198 -7.18 9.69 -38.59
C THR A 198 -7.58 8.49 -37.73
N LYS A 199 -7.51 7.26 -38.26
CA LYS A 199 -7.81 6.04 -37.48
C LYS A 199 -6.77 5.81 -36.38
N ILE A 200 -5.49 6.12 -36.63
CA ILE A 200 -4.43 6.03 -35.63
C ILE A 200 -4.68 7.07 -34.52
N ALA A 201 -4.96 8.32 -34.89
CA ALA A 201 -5.26 9.40 -33.94
C ALA A 201 -6.48 9.07 -33.06
N ASN A 202 -7.55 8.51 -33.65
CA ASN A 202 -8.72 8.10 -32.90
C ASN A 202 -8.41 6.98 -31.90
N LYS A 203 -7.64 5.96 -32.29
CA LYS A 203 -7.20 4.88 -31.38
C LYS A 203 -6.33 5.43 -30.24
N TRP A 204 -5.43 6.35 -30.54
CA TRP A 204 -4.62 7.04 -29.53
C TRP A 204 -5.51 7.82 -28.54
N ASN A 205 -6.44 8.62 -29.04
CA ASN A 205 -7.35 9.41 -28.20
C ASN A 205 -8.18 8.51 -27.27
N THR A 206 -8.70 7.39 -27.76
CA THR A 206 -9.41 6.41 -26.91
C THR A 206 -8.50 5.83 -25.83
N CYS A 207 -7.26 5.45 -26.18
CA CYS A 207 -6.29 4.93 -25.21
C CYS A 207 -5.91 5.97 -24.15
N LEU A 208 -5.68 7.23 -24.56
CA LEU A 208 -5.28 8.32 -23.67
C LEU A 208 -6.40 8.71 -22.70
N ILE A 209 -7.64 8.73 -23.17
CA ILE A 209 -8.81 9.07 -22.33
C ILE A 209 -9.16 7.91 -21.38
N GLY A 210 -8.75 6.67 -21.70
CA GLY A 210 -9.01 5.49 -20.87
C GLY A 210 -10.46 5.00 -20.94
N ARG A 211 -11.13 5.19 -22.08
CA ARG A 211 -12.44 4.59 -22.37
C ARG A 211 -12.33 3.14 -22.84
#